data_AF-A0A6N2U0K7-F1
#
_entry.id   AF-A0A6N2U0K7-F1
#
_cell.length_a   1.000
_cell.length_b   1.000
_cell.length_c   1.000
_cell.angle_alpha   90.00
_cell.angle_beta   90.00
_cell.angle_gamma   90.00
#
_symmetry.space_group_name_H-M   'P 1'
#
loop_
_entity.id
_entity.type
_entity.pdbx_description
1 polymer ?
#
loop_
_entity_poly.entity_id
_entity_poly.type
_entity_poly.pdbx_seq_one_letter_code
_entity_poly.pdbx_strand_id
1 'polypeptide(L)'
;MYEQQSLLTADLDEIIDATGHNDAQPQEQAQKAPAVKYYPIDEETARRAHEMMSMRDYPAGRATNEYRASVDKAAALVERCKAATSPYYHGKLDALLDRYARRLAQWTNDYNRNGASCPSILVSGGSNFPVKKKQRQNAREDSLWQEYKEIEAILHKIKTVGSGPVDLADPHAREMLTDQLQQLQNRLDTGKAMNAYYRKHKTLKGFPGMSDETAAQNDAAIQSAYSWAQKPMPDYELSSLRGKIKRVEARLAELDARTAQQAQPAENTKFDGGEIVRNLEADRLQILFDEKPDEETRAALKSNGFRWSPRYSAWQRQLTPNAEQAARRALGLD
;
A
#
# COMPACT_ATOMS: atom_id res chain seq x y z
N MET A 1 -7.65 23.46 -21.53
CA MET A 1 -7.49 23.69 -20.08
C MET A 1 -8.81 23.55 -19.32
N TYR A 2 -9.88 24.33 -19.60
CA TYR A 2 -11.15 24.22 -18.87
C TYR A 2 -11.89 22.88 -19.06
N GLU A 3 -12.01 22.37 -20.28
CA GLU A 3 -12.64 21.06 -20.51
C GLU A 3 -11.78 19.90 -19.98
N GLN A 4 -10.45 19.99 -20.14
CA GLN A 4 -9.52 18.94 -19.71
C GLN A 4 -9.31 18.91 -18.19
N GLN A 5 -9.27 20.05 -17.49
CA GLN A 5 -9.24 20.08 -16.02
C GLN A 5 -10.58 19.70 -15.40
N SER A 6 -11.71 20.04 -16.04
CA SER A 6 -13.03 19.57 -15.62
C SER A 6 -13.13 18.04 -15.70
N LEU A 7 -12.53 17.44 -16.75
CA LEU A 7 -12.40 15.98 -16.88
C LEU A 7 -11.49 15.39 -15.79
N LEU A 8 -10.40 16.06 -15.44
CA LEU A 8 -9.49 15.63 -14.35
C LEU A 8 -10.14 15.65 -12.96
N THR A 9 -10.95 16.66 -12.65
CA THR A 9 -11.74 16.68 -11.41
C THR A 9 -12.84 15.63 -11.41
N ALA A 10 -13.41 15.32 -12.58
CA ALA A 10 -14.42 14.29 -12.73
C ALA A 10 -13.84 12.87 -12.56
N ASP A 11 -12.64 12.59 -13.07
CA ASP A 11 -11.95 11.31 -12.86
C ASP A 11 -11.60 11.10 -11.37
N LEU A 12 -11.22 12.16 -10.67
CA LEU A 12 -11.03 12.14 -9.21
C LEU A 12 -12.33 11.79 -8.46
N ASP A 13 -13.45 12.37 -8.87
CA ASP A 13 -14.76 12.13 -8.26
C ASP A 13 -15.29 10.73 -8.61
N GLU A 14 -15.12 10.24 -9.85
CA GLU A 14 -15.43 8.85 -10.23
C GLU A 14 -14.56 7.84 -9.48
N ILE A 15 -13.25 8.11 -9.37
CA ILE A 15 -12.36 7.28 -8.57
C ILE A 15 -12.91 7.24 -7.13
N ILE A 16 -13.18 8.39 -6.51
CA ILE A 16 -13.71 8.52 -5.13
C ILE A 16 -15.07 7.81 -4.95
N ASP A 17 -15.99 7.92 -5.91
CA ASP A 17 -17.37 7.45 -5.80
C ASP A 17 -17.58 5.98 -6.19
N ALA A 18 -16.65 5.36 -6.93
CA ALA A 18 -16.79 4.00 -7.47
C ALA A 18 -16.95 2.85 -6.44
N THR A 19 -16.94 3.10 -5.12
CA THR A 19 -17.21 2.06 -4.10
C THR A 19 -18.02 2.53 -2.87
N GLY A 20 -18.82 3.59 -2.99
CA GLY A 20 -19.61 4.12 -1.87
C GLY A 20 -21.09 3.73 -1.87
N HIS A 21 -21.46 2.47 -1.66
CA HIS A 21 -22.77 2.13 -1.09
C HIS A 21 -22.58 1.70 0.36
N ASN A 22 -22.55 2.68 1.25
CA ASN A 22 -22.94 2.52 2.64
C ASN A 22 -23.50 3.86 3.09
N ASP A 23 -24.83 3.90 3.21
CA ASP A 23 -25.58 5.03 3.72
C ASP A 23 -25.18 5.28 5.18
N ALA A 24 -24.32 6.27 5.40
CA ALA A 24 -24.16 6.93 6.68
C ALA A 24 -24.29 8.44 6.42
N GLN A 25 -25.41 9.01 6.87
CA GLN A 25 -25.69 10.43 6.78
C GLN A 25 -24.59 11.28 7.44
N PRO A 26 -24.33 12.51 6.97
CA PRO A 26 -23.23 13.33 7.45
C PRO A 26 -23.54 13.88 8.84
N GLN A 27 -22.81 13.42 9.86
CA GLN A 27 -22.72 14.13 11.12
C GLN A 27 -21.61 15.17 11.01
N GLU A 28 -22.04 16.43 10.98
CA GLU A 28 -21.23 17.64 11.00
C GLU A 28 -20.56 17.75 12.38
N GLN A 29 -19.42 17.08 12.55
CA GLN A 29 -18.50 17.34 13.64
C GLN A 29 -17.27 17.99 13.04
N ALA A 30 -17.05 19.25 13.43
CA ALA A 30 -15.83 20.01 13.15
C ALA A 30 -14.63 19.31 13.82
N GLN A 31 -14.15 18.24 13.19
CA GLN A 31 -12.90 17.59 13.51
C GLN A 31 -11.79 18.47 12.97
N LYS A 32 -10.91 18.90 13.89
CA LYS A 32 -9.71 19.71 13.65
C LYS A 32 -9.02 19.18 12.38
N ALA A 33 -9.01 19.99 11.32
CA ALA A 33 -8.48 19.57 10.02
C ALA A 33 -7.08 18.96 10.22
N PRO A 34 -6.79 17.78 9.64
CA PRO A 34 -5.46 17.21 9.69
C PRO A 34 -4.46 18.26 9.19
N ALA A 35 -3.24 18.28 9.73
CA ALA A 35 -2.20 19.20 9.31
C ALA A 35 -1.70 18.82 7.91
N VAL A 36 -2.53 19.08 6.90
CA VAL A 36 -2.24 18.84 5.50
C VAL A 36 -1.09 19.76 5.09
N LYS A 37 0.01 19.14 4.65
CA LYS A 37 1.16 19.87 4.17
C LYS A 37 0.96 20.23 2.70
N TYR A 38 0.72 21.49 2.42
CA TYR A 38 0.65 22.02 1.07
C TYR A 38 2.05 22.39 0.55
N TYR A 39 2.23 22.24 -0.76
CA TYR A 39 3.45 22.58 -1.47
C TYR A 39 3.23 23.82 -2.36
N PRO A 40 4.28 24.63 -2.62
CA PRO A 40 4.14 25.89 -3.34
C PRO A 40 3.77 25.69 -4.81
N ILE A 41 2.83 26.51 -5.30
CA ILE A 41 2.42 26.60 -6.69
C ILE A 41 2.92 27.92 -7.29
N ASP A 42 3.54 27.86 -8.46
CA ASP A 42 3.97 29.03 -9.21
C ASP A 42 2.79 29.62 -9.99
N GLU A 43 2.04 30.47 -9.30
CA GLU A 43 0.84 31.13 -9.82
C GLU A 43 1.14 32.08 -10.99
N GLU A 44 2.33 32.68 -11.02
CA GLU A 44 2.72 33.58 -12.10
C GLU A 44 2.96 32.78 -13.39
N THR A 45 3.65 31.63 -13.29
CA THR A 45 3.81 30.72 -14.42
C THR A 45 2.47 30.13 -14.87
N ALA A 46 1.55 29.84 -13.94
CA ALA A 46 0.18 29.40 -14.27
C ALA A 46 -0.59 30.48 -15.07
N ARG A 47 -0.49 31.75 -14.65
CA ARG A 47 -1.07 32.88 -15.38
C ARG A 47 -0.50 33.01 -16.79
N ARG A 48 0.83 33.01 -16.92
CA ARG A 48 1.50 33.08 -18.24
C ARG A 48 1.08 31.91 -19.14
N ALA A 49 0.98 30.70 -18.58
CA ALA A 49 0.51 29.53 -19.33
C ALA A 49 -0.93 29.71 -19.84
N HIS A 50 -1.81 30.31 -19.04
CA HIS A 50 -3.17 30.64 -19.44
C HIS A 50 -3.20 31.66 -20.58
N GLU A 51 -2.46 32.77 -20.44
CA GLU A 51 -2.38 33.83 -21.46
C GLU A 51 -1.82 33.31 -22.80
N MET A 52 -0.91 32.35 -22.77
CA MET A 52 -0.39 31.68 -23.97
C MET A 52 -1.45 30.85 -24.70
N MET A 53 -2.50 30.41 -24.01
CA MET A 53 -3.51 29.47 -24.55
C MET A 53 -4.90 30.08 -24.71
N SER A 54 -5.20 31.16 -24.01
CA SER A 54 -6.53 31.76 -23.88
C SER A 54 -6.43 33.28 -23.84
N MET A 55 -7.37 33.95 -24.51
CA MET A 55 -7.54 35.41 -24.44
C MET A 55 -8.45 35.86 -23.29
N ARG A 56 -8.96 34.91 -22.49
CA ARG A 56 -9.78 35.23 -21.31
C ARG A 56 -8.90 35.67 -20.14
N ASP A 57 -9.50 36.38 -19.19
CA ASP A 57 -8.83 36.74 -17.95
C ASP A 57 -8.55 35.49 -17.09
N TYR A 58 -7.38 35.47 -16.46
CA TYR A 58 -7.00 34.43 -15.51
C TYR A 58 -7.48 34.80 -14.11
N PRO A 59 -8.35 34.00 -13.47
CA PRO A 59 -8.76 34.24 -12.09
C PRO A 59 -7.57 34.14 -11.14
N ALA A 60 -7.42 35.12 -10.23
CA ALA A 60 -6.31 35.14 -9.28
C ALA A 60 -6.35 33.93 -8.32
N GLY A 61 -5.20 33.26 -8.15
CA GLY A 61 -5.06 32.13 -7.24
C GLY A 61 -5.69 30.83 -7.76
N ARG A 62 -6.12 30.77 -9.03
CA ARG A 62 -6.83 29.62 -9.59
C ARG A 62 -6.03 28.32 -9.45
N ALA A 63 -4.76 28.30 -9.86
CA ALA A 63 -3.97 27.08 -9.83
C ALA A 63 -3.71 26.61 -8.39
N THR A 64 -3.41 27.55 -7.50
CA THR A 64 -3.25 27.26 -6.07
C THR A 64 -4.52 26.70 -5.44
N ASN A 65 -5.68 27.28 -5.76
CA ASN A 65 -6.97 26.84 -5.22
C ASN A 65 -7.38 25.45 -5.73
N GLU A 66 -7.18 25.18 -7.03
CA GLU A 66 -7.44 23.85 -7.61
C GLU A 66 -6.55 22.78 -6.98
N TYR A 67 -5.26 23.06 -6.86
CA TYR A 67 -4.32 22.17 -6.17
C TYR A 67 -4.76 21.87 -4.74
N ARG A 68 -5.09 22.91 -3.95
CA ARG A 68 -5.54 22.75 -2.56
C ARG A 68 -6.81 21.92 -2.49
N ALA A 69 -7.79 22.18 -3.35
CA ALA A 69 -9.04 21.41 -3.39
C ALA A 69 -8.78 19.92 -3.65
N SER A 70 -7.90 19.56 -4.58
CA SER A 70 -7.52 18.16 -4.83
C SER A 70 -6.83 17.52 -3.62
N VAL A 71 -5.93 18.24 -2.96
CA VAL A 71 -5.26 17.74 -1.74
C VAL A 71 -6.25 17.59 -0.58
N ASP A 72 -7.20 18.52 -0.43
CA ASP A 72 -8.23 18.46 0.62
C ASP A 72 -9.16 17.27 0.41
N LYS A 73 -9.55 16.99 -0.84
CA LYS A 73 -10.29 15.76 -1.19
C LYS A 73 -9.49 14.50 -0.82
N ALA A 74 -8.20 14.47 -1.12
CA ALA A 74 -7.33 13.35 -0.76
C ALA A 74 -7.16 13.21 0.76
N ALA A 75 -7.10 14.32 1.50
CA ALA A 75 -7.03 14.32 2.95
C ALA A 75 -8.32 13.76 3.58
N ALA A 76 -9.48 14.18 3.07
CA ALA A 76 -10.77 13.62 3.49
C ALA A 76 -10.85 12.11 3.22
N LEU A 77 -10.32 11.64 2.09
CA LEU A 77 -10.22 10.21 1.79
C LEU A 77 -9.35 9.47 2.82
N VAL A 78 -8.20 10.03 3.18
CA VAL A 78 -7.31 9.45 4.20
C VAL A 78 -7.98 9.35 5.56
N GLU A 79 -8.71 10.37 6.00
CA GLU A 79 -9.42 10.33 7.29
C GLU A 79 -10.51 9.26 7.29
N ARG A 80 -11.25 9.09 6.19
CA ARG A 80 -12.19 7.97 6.02
C ARG A 80 -11.47 6.61 6.12
N CYS A 81 -10.32 6.46 5.46
CA CYS A 81 -9.52 5.25 5.52
C CYS A 81 -8.98 4.98 6.94
N LYS A 82 -8.52 6.01 7.68
CA LYS A 82 -8.04 5.88 9.06
C LYS A 82 -9.13 5.40 10.01
N ALA A 83 -10.37 5.86 9.83
CA ALA A 83 -11.50 5.42 10.64
C ALA A 83 -11.84 3.92 10.44
N ALA A 84 -11.64 3.40 9.23
CA ALA A 84 -11.91 1.99 8.90
C ALA A 84 -10.73 1.04 9.17
N THR A 85 -9.53 1.58 9.42
CA THR A 85 -8.28 0.82 9.39
C THR A 85 -7.56 0.87 10.74
N SER A 86 -6.77 -0.16 11.04
CA SER A 86 -5.95 -0.21 12.26
C SER A 86 -4.98 0.97 12.38
N PRO A 87 -4.72 1.49 13.61
CA PRO A 87 -3.80 2.60 13.86
C PRO A 87 -2.39 2.41 13.28
N TYR A 88 -1.90 1.17 13.16
CA TYR A 88 -0.57 0.88 12.58
C TYR A 88 -0.41 1.40 11.15
N TYR A 89 -1.50 1.56 10.39
CA TYR A 89 -1.45 2.07 9.02
C TYR A 89 -1.60 3.58 8.89
N HIS A 90 -1.90 4.31 9.97
CA HIS A 90 -2.16 5.76 9.90
C HIS A 90 -0.94 6.52 9.39
N GLY A 91 0.27 6.19 9.87
CA GLY A 91 1.51 6.80 9.38
C GLY A 91 1.78 6.53 7.89
N LYS A 92 1.39 5.35 7.38
CA LYS A 92 1.51 5.01 5.95
C LYS A 92 0.52 5.83 5.11
N LEU A 93 -0.71 6.00 5.59
CA LEU A 93 -1.72 6.83 4.94
C LEU A 93 -1.27 8.29 4.88
N ASP A 94 -0.74 8.83 5.97
CA ASP A 94 -0.20 10.19 6.02
C ASP A 94 0.99 10.38 5.07
N ALA A 95 1.89 9.41 5.00
CA ALA A 95 3.02 9.43 4.07
C ALA A 95 2.58 9.37 2.59
N LEU A 96 1.49 8.66 2.28
CA LEU A 96 0.90 8.62 0.94
C LEU A 96 0.24 9.97 0.60
N LEU A 97 -0.45 10.60 1.54
CA LEU A 97 -1.04 11.93 1.37
C LEU A 97 0.03 12.99 1.08
N ASP A 98 1.10 13.03 1.89
CA ASP A 98 2.23 13.95 1.66
C ASP A 98 2.86 13.73 0.28
N ARG A 99 3.06 12.46 -0.11
CA ARG A 99 3.59 12.12 -1.43
C ARG A 99 2.67 12.60 -2.55
N TYR A 100 1.37 12.39 -2.42
CA TYR A 100 0.37 12.87 -3.38
C TYR A 100 0.43 14.40 -3.49
N ALA A 101 0.35 15.12 -2.35
CA ALA A 101 0.40 16.57 -2.30
C ALA A 101 1.68 17.14 -2.92
N ARG A 102 2.84 16.53 -2.64
CA ARG A 102 4.13 16.95 -3.22
C ARG A 102 4.19 16.74 -4.73
N ARG A 103 3.86 15.53 -5.19
CA ARG A 103 3.96 15.20 -6.62
C ARG A 103 2.93 15.97 -7.45
N LEU A 104 1.72 16.18 -6.92
CA LEU A 104 0.70 16.98 -7.59
C LEU A 104 1.17 18.43 -7.78
N ALA A 105 1.76 19.06 -6.75
CA ALA A 105 2.29 20.42 -6.88
C ALA A 105 3.44 20.50 -7.90
N GLN A 106 4.37 19.53 -7.89
CA GLN A 106 5.45 19.45 -8.87
C GLN A 106 4.89 19.34 -10.29
N TRP A 107 3.95 18.42 -10.50
CA TRP A 107 3.29 18.22 -11.77
C TRP A 107 2.53 19.48 -12.23
N THR A 108 1.76 20.14 -11.35
CA THR A 108 1.05 21.38 -11.67
C THR A 108 2.02 22.47 -12.16
N ASN A 109 3.14 22.64 -11.47
CA ASN A 109 4.16 23.62 -11.85
C ASN A 109 4.83 23.27 -13.19
N ASP A 110 5.17 22.00 -13.41
CA ASP A 110 5.80 21.55 -14.65
C ASP A 110 4.84 21.59 -15.84
N TYR A 111 3.56 21.27 -15.63
CA TYR A 111 2.50 21.40 -16.60
C TYR A 111 2.28 22.86 -17.01
N ASN A 112 2.21 23.77 -16.04
CA ASN A 112 2.11 25.20 -16.31
C ASN A 112 3.36 25.73 -17.03
N ARG A 113 4.56 25.31 -16.63
CA ARG A 113 5.82 25.69 -17.33
C ARG A 113 5.81 25.21 -18.79
N ASN A 114 5.34 24.00 -19.03
CA ASN A 114 5.18 23.48 -20.39
C ASN A 114 4.15 24.32 -21.16
N GLY A 115 2.99 24.62 -20.57
CA GLY A 115 1.94 25.47 -21.16
C GLY A 115 2.43 26.87 -21.54
N ALA A 116 3.24 27.50 -20.69
CA ALA A 116 3.83 28.82 -20.95
C ALA A 116 4.89 28.83 -22.06
N SER A 117 5.36 27.66 -22.50
CA SER A 117 6.46 27.57 -23.45
C SER A 117 6.06 27.91 -24.89
N CYS A 118 4.83 27.66 -25.32
CA CYS A 118 4.41 27.90 -26.70
C CYS A 118 3.00 28.51 -26.74
N PRO A 119 2.80 29.68 -27.37
CA PRO A 119 1.47 30.23 -27.56
C PRO A 119 0.64 29.35 -28.49
N SER A 120 -0.68 29.42 -28.34
CA SER A 120 -1.62 28.78 -29.25
C SER A 120 -1.67 29.51 -30.60
N ILE A 121 -2.16 28.81 -31.63
CA ILE A 121 -2.36 29.41 -32.95
C ILE A 121 -3.34 30.60 -32.92
N LEU A 122 -4.29 30.59 -31.99
CA LEU A 122 -5.22 31.69 -31.76
C LEU A 122 -4.49 32.95 -31.26
N VAL A 123 -3.50 32.78 -30.38
CA VAL A 123 -2.73 33.87 -29.79
C VAL A 123 -1.65 34.39 -30.74
N SER A 124 -0.91 33.49 -31.42
CA SER A 124 0.18 33.90 -32.32
C SER A 124 -0.27 34.23 -33.74
N GLY A 125 -1.47 33.78 -34.15
CA GLY A 125 -1.90 33.76 -35.54
C GLY A 125 -1.19 32.65 -36.35
N GLY A 126 -1.82 32.20 -37.44
CA GLY A 126 -1.31 31.08 -38.27
C GLY A 126 0.06 31.34 -38.89
N SER A 127 0.34 32.58 -39.29
CA SER A 127 1.60 32.94 -39.95
C SER A 127 2.82 32.99 -39.02
N ASN A 128 2.61 33.20 -37.71
CA ASN A 128 3.71 33.29 -36.72
C ASN A 128 3.76 32.08 -35.77
N PHE A 129 2.99 31.03 -36.04
CA PHE A 129 2.88 29.88 -35.13
C PHE A 129 4.15 29.01 -35.13
N PRO A 130 4.83 28.82 -33.99
CA PRO A 130 6.09 28.09 -33.93
C PRO A 130 5.86 26.57 -33.86
N VAL A 131 5.57 25.94 -35.01
CA VAL A 131 5.20 24.51 -35.14
C VAL A 131 6.18 23.57 -34.42
N LYS A 132 7.49 23.71 -34.64
CA LYS A 132 8.51 22.85 -34.01
C LYS A 132 8.51 22.97 -32.48
N LYS A 133 8.22 24.16 -31.94
CA LYS A 133 8.11 24.39 -30.49
C LYS A 133 6.85 23.75 -29.93
N LYS A 134 5.72 23.88 -30.65
CA LYS A 134 4.46 23.21 -30.27
C LYS A 134 4.61 21.69 -30.26
N GLN A 135 5.26 21.11 -31.27
CA GLN A 135 5.50 19.65 -31.31
C GLN A 135 6.26 19.17 -30.07
N ARG A 136 7.28 19.90 -29.64
CA ARG A 136 8.02 19.59 -28.40
C ARG A 136 7.17 19.77 -27.14
N GLN A 137 6.35 20.83 -27.08
CA GLN A 137 5.41 21.07 -25.99
C GLN A 137 4.42 19.91 -25.86
N ASN A 138 3.84 19.44 -26.97
CA ASN A 138 2.90 18.33 -26.98
C ASN A 138 3.59 17.01 -26.57
N ALA A 139 4.79 16.74 -27.06
CA ALA A 139 5.55 15.55 -26.65
C ALA A 139 5.88 15.55 -25.13
N ARG A 140 6.16 16.73 -24.55
CA ARG A 140 6.30 16.85 -23.08
C ARG A 140 4.96 16.67 -22.37
N GLU A 141 3.87 17.18 -22.93
CA GLU A 141 2.53 17.04 -22.38
C GLU A 141 2.14 15.56 -22.25
N ASP A 142 2.43 14.72 -23.26
CA ASP A 142 2.20 13.28 -23.19
C ASP A 142 2.91 12.63 -21.99
N SER A 143 4.17 12.99 -21.73
CA SER A 143 4.91 12.48 -20.57
C SER A 143 4.35 12.98 -19.24
N LEU A 144 3.91 14.25 -19.17
CA LEU A 144 3.25 14.81 -18.00
C LEU A 144 1.94 14.10 -17.70
N TRP A 145 1.18 13.70 -18.72
CA TRP A 145 -0.03 12.90 -18.54
C TRP A 145 0.24 11.53 -17.93
N GLN A 146 1.36 10.88 -18.27
CA GLN A 146 1.77 9.63 -17.61
C GLN A 146 2.17 9.87 -16.15
N GLU A 147 2.92 10.94 -15.88
CA GLU A 147 3.26 11.34 -14.51
C GLU A 147 2.00 11.60 -13.66
N TYR A 148 0.98 12.24 -14.24
CA TYR A 148 -0.29 12.48 -13.58
C TYR A 148 -1.03 11.18 -13.23
N LYS A 149 -1.10 10.21 -14.16
CA LYS A 149 -1.70 8.90 -13.88
C LYS A 149 -1.01 8.18 -12.72
N GLU A 150 0.31 8.30 -12.60
CA GLU A 150 1.02 7.75 -11.45
C GLU A 150 0.70 8.46 -10.13
N ILE A 151 0.38 9.77 -10.19
CA ILE A 151 -0.07 10.54 -9.03
C ILE A 151 -1.47 10.10 -8.62
N GLU A 152 -2.40 9.91 -9.55
CA GLU A 152 -3.73 9.37 -9.26
C GLU A 152 -3.69 7.95 -8.71
N ALA A 153 -2.77 7.12 -9.19
CA ALA A 153 -2.56 5.78 -8.65
C ALA A 153 -2.18 5.79 -7.14
N ILE A 154 -1.71 6.91 -6.59
CA ILE A 154 -1.50 7.06 -5.14
C ILE A 154 -2.84 7.08 -4.40
N LEU A 155 -3.88 7.71 -4.96
CA LEU A 155 -5.22 7.73 -4.36
C LEU A 155 -5.83 6.32 -4.32
N HIS A 156 -5.63 5.54 -5.38
CA HIS A 156 -6.03 4.13 -5.38
C HIS A 156 -5.27 3.35 -4.29
N LYS A 157 -3.97 3.59 -4.11
CA LYS A 157 -3.19 2.95 -3.03
C LYS A 157 -3.72 3.33 -1.65
N ILE A 158 -4.11 4.58 -1.42
CA ILE A 158 -4.69 5.04 -0.16
C ILE A 158 -5.94 4.21 0.19
N LYS A 159 -6.80 3.94 -0.79
CA LYS A 159 -8.03 3.14 -0.60
C LYS A 159 -7.78 1.69 -0.23
N THR A 160 -6.71 1.11 -0.75
CA THR A 160 -6.40 -0.31 -0.55
C THR A 160 -5.48 -0.57 0.63
N VAL A 161 -5.01 0.47 1.34
CA VAL A 161 -4.23 0.27 2.57
C VAL A 161 -5.09 -0.48 3.58
N GLY A 162 -4.53 -1.56 4.15
CA GLY A 162 -5.18 -2.33 5.21
C GLY A 162 -6.27 -3.29 4.77
N SER A 163 -6.65 -3.33 3.49
CA SER A 163 -7.66 -4.29 2.99
C SER A 163 -7.06 -5.67 2.64
N GLY A 164 -5.76 -5.73 2.39
CA GLY A 164 -5.04 -6.96 2.05
C GLY A 164 -4.53 -7.75 3.27
N PRO A 165 -3.94 -8.94 3.04
CA PRO A 165 -3.21 -9.66 4.07
C PRO A 165 -2.09 -8.80 4.65
N VAL A 166 -1.87 -8.86 5.97
CA VAL A 166 -0.77 -8.16 6.65
C VAL A 166 0.55 -8.53 5.97
N ASP A 167 1.35 -7.56 5.55
CA ASP A 167 2.68 -7.84 5.00
C ASP A 167 3.63 -8.27 6.13
N LEU A 168 4.35 -9.38 5.95
CA LEU A 168 5.31 -9.86 6.95
C LEU A 168 6.57 -9.00 7.01
N ALA A 169 6.82 -8.15 6.01
CA ALA A 169 7.90 -7.18 6.02
C ALA A 169 7.54 -5.87 6.75
N ASP A 170 6.28 -5.70 7.18
CA ASP A 170 5.86 -4.52 7.92
C ASP A 170 6.46 -4.53 9.35
N PRO A 171 7.01 -3.40 9.84
CA PRO A 171 7.56 -3.32 11.20
C PRO A 171 6.58 -3.74 12.29
N HIS A 172 5.28 -3.52 12.08
CA HIS A 172 4.21 -3.84 13.03
C HIS A 172 3.51 -5.16 12.71
N ALA A 173 4.05 -5.98 11.79
CA ALA A 173 3.41 -7.23 11.35
C ALA A 173 3.05 -8.17 12.50
N ARG A 174 3.92 -8.28 13.51
CA ARG A 174 3.67 -9.11 14.70
C ARG A 174 2.46 -8.62 15.47
N GLU A 175 2.46 -7.34 15.84
CA GLU A 175 1.39 -6.70 16.63
C GLU A 175 0.04 -6.84 15.92
N MET A 176 0.03 -6.55 14.61
CA MET A 176 -1.15 -6.69 13.77
C MET A 176 -1.71 -8.11 13.72
N LEU A 177 -0.85 -9.12 13.55
CA LEU A 177 -1.28 -10.53 13.52
C LEU A 177 -1.76 -10.99 14.89
N THR A 178 -1.14 -10.52 15.98
CA THR A 178 -1.57 -10.82 17.35
C THR A 178 -2.94 -10.20 17.65
N ASP A 179 -3.18 -8.95 17.27
CA ASP A 179 -4.49 -8.30 17.43
C ASP A 179 -5.58 -9.03 16.63
N GLN A 180 -5.27 -9.42 15.38
CA GLN A 180 -6.17 -10.22 14.55
C GLN A 180 -6.48 -11.58 15.19
N LEU A 181 -5.47 -12.26 15.76
CA LEU A 181 -5.64 -13.52 16.46
C LEU A 181 -6.57 -13.36 17.66
N GLN A 182 -6.35 -12.33 18.47
CA GLN A 182 -7.17 -12.06 19.66
C GLN A 182 -8.62 -11.76 19.30
N GLN A 183 -8.86 -10.95 18.25
CA GLN A 183 -10.22 -10.66 17.77
C GLN A 183 -10.95 -11.92 17.29
N LEU A 184 -10.25 -12.78 16.53
CA LEU A 184 -10.81 -14.04 16.06
C LEU A 184 -11.11 -15.00 17.23
N GLN A 185 -10.22 -15.07 18.22
CA GLN A 185 -10.41 -15.89 19.42
C GLN A 185 -11.61 -15.40 20.24
N ASN A 186 -11.70 -14.10 20.50
CA ASN A 186 -12.84 -13.49 21.19
C ASN A 186 -14.15 -13.79 20.46
N ARG A 187 -14.16 -13.67 19.12
CA ARG A 187 -15.36 -13.98 18.32
C ARG A 187 -15.74 -15.46 18.41
N LEU A 188 -14.76 -16.37 18.37
CA LEU A 188 -15.00 -17.80 18.52
C LEU A 188 -15.59 -18.13 19.90
N ASP A 189 -15.05 -17.53 20.96
CA ASP A 189 -15.48 -17.82 22.33
C ASP A 189 -16.85 -17.21 22.65
N THR A 190 -17.12 -15.99 22.18
CA THR A 190 -18.47 -15.40 22.22
C THR A 190 -19.47 -16.26 21.47
N GLY A 191 -19.15 -16.74 20.26
CA GLY A 191 -20.03 -17.62 19.49
C GLY A 191 -20.33 -18.95 20.20
N LYS A 192 -19.32 -19.56 20.83
CA LYS A 192 -19.53 -20.76 21.67
C LYS A 192 -20.41 -20.46 22.89
N ALA A 193 -20.17 -19.34 23.57
CA ALA A 193 -20.94 -18.91 24.74
C ALA A 193 -22.41 -18.66 24.36
N MET A 194 -22.67 -17.96 23.25
CA MET A 194 -24.02 -17.73 22.71
C MET A 194 -24.72 -19.05 22.40
N ASN A 195 -24.04 -19.99 21.73
CA ASN A 195 -24.60 -21.31 21.45
C ASN A 195 -24.89 -22.11 22.74
N ALA A 196 -24.01 -22.03 23.74
CA ALA A 196 -24.21 -22.67 25.03
C ALA A 196 -25.41 -22.09 25.78
N TYR A 197 -25.55 -20.77 25.78
CA TYR A 197 -26.68 -20.05 26.34
C TYR A 197 -27.99 -20.42 25.65
N TYR A 198 -28.03 -20.28 24.33
CA TYR A 198 -29.21 -20.57 23.52
C TYR A 198 -29.66 -22.03 23.62
N ARG A 199 -28.73 -22.98 23.77
CA ARG A 199 -29.09 -24.39 24.00
C ARG A 199 -29.91 -24.58 25.27
N LYS A 200 -29.61 -23.83 26.33
CA LYS A 200 -30.29 -23.90 27.64
C LYS A 200 -31.59 -23.08 27.66
N HIS A 201 -31.56 -21.89 27.10
CA HIS A 201 -32.64 -20.91 27.26
C HIS A 201 -33.61 -20.85 26.06
N LYS A 202 -33.19 -21.32 24.88
CA LYS A 202 -33.94 -21.19 23.60
C LYS A 202 -34.25 -19.75 23.20
N THR A 203 -33.53 -18.81 23.81
CA THR A 203 -33.57 -17.37 23.57
C THR A 203 -32.18 -16.81 23.85
N LEU A 204 -31.86 -15.67 23.24
CA LEU A 204 -30.69 -14.87 23.58
C LEU A 204 -30.99 -13.76 24.59
N LYS A 205 -32.26 -13.63 25.04
CA LYS A 205 -32.65 -12.65 26.04
C LYS A 205 -31.91 -12.90 27.35
N GLY A 206 -31.16 -11.92 27.84
CA GLY A 206 -30.33 -12.04 29.04
C GLY A 206 -28.90 -12.54 28.79
N PHE A 207 -28.48 -12.69 27.53
CA PHE A 207 -27.07 -12.92 27.19
C PHE A 207 -26.22 -11.65 27.47
N PRO A 208 -25.03 -11.76 28.09
CA PRO A 208 -24.21 -10.60 28.42
C PRO A 208 -23.88 -9.72 27.21
N GLY A 209 -24.09 -8.40 27.36
CA GLY A 209 -23.80 -7.42 26.30
C GLY A 209 -24.82 -7.37 25.16
N MET A 210 -25.97 -8.03 25.30
CA MET A 210 -27.08 -7.98 24.34
C MET A 210 -28.31 -7.32 24.94
N SER A 211 -28.93 -6.36 24.24
CA SER A 211 -30.21 -5.78 24.65
C SER A 211 -31.37 -6.76 24.39
N ASP A 212 -32.48 -6.58 25.12
CA ASP A 212 -33.68 -7.40 24.94
C ASP A 212 -34.24 -7.29 23.51
N GLU A 213 -34.16 -6.10 22.90
CA GLU A 213 -34.63 -5.86 21.52
C GLU A 213 -33.78 -6.62 20.50
N THR A 214 -32.45 -6.52 20.61
CA THR A 214 -31.52 -7.23 19.73
C THR A 214 -31.62 -8.75 19.93
N ALA A 215 -31.82 -9.20 21.16
CA ALA A 215 -32.06 -10.61 21.45
C ALA A 215 -33.32 -11.14 20.75
N ALA A 216 -34.45 -10.41 20.83
CA ALA A 216 -35.69 -10.80 20.17
C ALA A 216 -35.55 -10.85 18.63
N GLN A 217 -34.84 -9.87 18.04
CA GLN A 217 -34.53 -9.86 16.61
C GLN A 217 -33.69 -11.07 16.20
N ASN A 218 -32.63 -11.37 16.95
CA ASN A 218 -31.78 -12.53 16.68
C ASN A 218 -32.53 -13.85 16.84
N ASP A 219 -33.36 -13.98 17.88
CA ASP A 219 -34.17 -15.18 18.09
C ASP A 219 -35.14 -15.43 16.93
N ALA A 220 -35.82 -14.39 16.44
CA ALA A 220 -36.69 -14.47 15.27
C ALA A 220 -35.92 -14.85 14.00
N ALA A 221 -34.72 -14.28 13.81
CA ALA A 221 -33.84 -14.63 12.69
C ALA A 221 -33.37 -16.10 12.76
N ILE A 222 -32.99 -16.57 13.95
CA ILE A 222 -32.59 -17.96 14.19
C ILE A 222 -33.75 -18.92 13.93
N GLN A 223 -34.97 -18.58 14.35
CA GLN A 223 -36.16 -19.42 14.15
C GLN A 223 -36.59 -19.50 12.68
N SER A 224 -36.44 -18.41 11.93
CA SER A 224 -36.76 -18.35 10.50
C SER A 224 -35.66 -18.93 9.60
N ALA A 225 -34.47 -19.19 10.14
CA ALA A 225 -33.38 -19.83 9.42
C ALA A 225 -33.66 -21.31 9.07
N TYR A 226 -32.96 -21.81 8.05
CA TYR A 226 -32.97 -23.22 7.71
C TYR A 226 -32.54 -24.10 8.90
N SER A 227 -33.02 -25.34 8.93
CA SER A 227 -32.82 -26.28 10.05
C SER A 227 -31.36 -26.44 10.51
N TRP A 228 -30.40 -26.39 9.59
CA TRP A 228 -28.96 -26.50 9.87
C TRP A 228 -28.33 -25.22 10.45
N ALA A 229 -29.06 -24.11 10.47
CA ALA A 229 -28.65 -22.80 10.97
C ALA A 229 -29.52 -22.26 12.12
N GLN A 230 -30.37 -23.08 12.74
CA GLN A 230 -31.24 -22.70 13.87
C GLN A 230 -30.49 -22.60 15.21
N LYS A 231 -29.33 -21.94 15.20
CA LYS A 231 -28.54 -21.59 16.38
C LYS A 231 -27.80 -20.29 16.12
N PRO A 232 -27.45 -19.52 17.18
CA PRO A 232 -26.83 -18.21 17.01
C PRO A 232 -25.56 -18.22 16.17
N MET A 233 -24.72 -19.25 16.32
CA MET A 233 -23.47 -19.42 15.56
C MET A 233 -23.43 -20.83 14.98
N PRO A 234 -23.80 -21.04 13.72
CA PRO A 234 -23.79 -22.37 13.10
C PRO A 234 -22.42 -23.05 13.07
N ASP A 235 -22.38 -24.37 12.90
CA ASP A 235 -21.12 -25.14 13.01
C ASP A 235 -20.10 -24.77 11.93
N TYR A 236 -20.57 -24.43 10.72
CA TYR A 236 -19.71 -23.99 9.64
C TYR A 236 -19.04 -22.65 9.94
N GLU A 237 -19.72 -21.74 10.67
CA GLU A 237 -19.12 -20.46 11.10
C GLU A 237 -18.03 -20.70 12.15
N LEU A 238 -18.30 -21.56 13.13
CA LEU A 238 -17.30 -21.96 14.14
C LEU A 238 -16.09 -22.64 13.49
N SER A 239 -16.32 -23.52 12.51
CA SER A 239 -15.25 -24.18 11.74
C SER A 239 -14.44 -23.16 10.93
N SER A 240 -15.11 -22.21 10.27
CA SER A 240 -14.48 -21.12 9.53
C SER A 240 -13.58 -20.26 10.44
N LEU A 241 -14.06 -19.89 11.64
CA LEU A 241 -13.29 -19.13 12.62
C LEU A 241 -12.04 -19.90 13.09
N ARG A 242 -12.19 -21.18 13.43
CA ARG A 242 -11.03 -22.05 13.77
C ARG A 242 -10.02 -22.12 12.63
N GLY A 243 -10.49 -22.24 11.39
CA GLY A 243 -9.63 -22.23 10.21
C GLY A 243 -8.89 -20.89 10.02
N LYS A 244 -9.55 -19.75 10.30
CA LYS A 244 -8.91 -18.42 10.27
C LYS A 244 -7.85 -18.30 11.36
N ILE A 245 -8.15 -18.72 12.60
CA ILE A 245 -7.21 -18.73 13.73
C ILE A 245 -5.95 -19.53 13.37
N LYS A 246 -6.12 -20.77 12.90
CA LYS A 246 -4.98 -21.62 12.50
C LYS A 246 -4.11 -20.99 11.41
N ARG A 247 -4.72 -20.27 10.46
CA ARG A 247 -3.96 -19.53 9.43
C ARG A 247 -3.16 -18.40 10.03
N VAL A 248 -3.75 -17.58 10.91
CA VAL A 248 -3.04 -16.47 11.57
C VAL A 248 -1.90 -16.99 12.45
N GLU A 249 -2.12 -18.06 13.20
CA GLU A 249 -1.07 -18.73 13.99
C GLU A 249 0.09 -19.21 13.10
N ALA A 250 -0.21 -19.82 11.94
CA ALA A 250 0.82 -20.23 10.99
C ALA A 250 1.62 -19.03 10.44
N ARG A 251 0.97 -17.88 10.21
CA ARG A 251 1.66 -16.65 9.78
C ARG A 251 2.55 -16.06 10.87
N LEU A 252 2.13 -16.12 12.14
CA LEU A 252 2.98 -15.73 13.27
C LEU A 252 4.21 -16.64 13.39
N ALA A 253 4.02 -17.96 13.25
CA ALA A 253 5.13 -18.91 13.24
C ALA A 253 6.09 -18.67 12.06
N GLU A 254 5.58 -18.30 10.88
CA GLU A 254 6.40 -17.91 9.74
C GLU A 254 7.22 -16.65 10.04
N LEU A 255 6.61 -15.64 10.68
CA LEU A 255 7.30 -14.43 11.10
C LEU A 255 8.41 -14.75 12.11
N ASP A 256 8.12 -15.55 13.12
CA ASP A 256 9.10 -16.02 14.11
C ASP A 256 10.26 -16.76 13.45
N ALA A 257 9.98 -17.65 12.49
CA ALA A 257 11.01 -18.37 11.75
C ALA A 257 11.90 -17.42 10.93
N ARG A 258 11.32 -16.41 10.28
CA ARG A 258 12.09 -15.38 9.54
C ARG A 258 12.98 -14.57 10.49
N THR A 259 12.44 -14.12 11.62
CA THR A 259 13.22 -13.38 12.62
C THR A 259 14.31 -14.24 13.22
N ALA A 260 14.05 -15.52 13.52
CA ALA A 260 15.06 -16.45 14.03
C ALA A 260 16.17 -16.72 13.00
N GLN A 261 15.85 -16.85 11.71
CA GLN A 261 16.85 -16.97 10.64
C GLN A 261 17.72 -15.71 10.51
N GLN A 262 17.14 -14.53 10.75
CA GLN A 262 17.89 -13.26 10.75
C GLN A 262 18.70 -13.06 12.05
N ALA A 263 18.24 -13.60 13.18
CA ALA A 263 18.91 -13.48 14.47
C ALA A 263 19.99 -14.54 14.70
N GLN A 264 19.99 -15.63 13.93
CA GLN A 264 21.11 -16.57 13.91
C GLN A 264 22.36 -15.77 13.53
N PRO A 265 23.40 -15.77 14.39
CA PRO A 265 24.67 -15.20 13.99
C PRO A 265 25.05 -15.86 12.67
N ALA A 266 25.63 -15.09 11.75
CA ALA A 266 26.32 -15.66 10.62
C ALA A 266 27.41 -16.58 11.19
N GLU A 267 27.09 -17.85 11.40
CA GLU A 267 28.09 -18.88 11.65
C GLU A 267 28.84 -18.95 10.34
N ASN A 268 29.89 -18.14 10.26
CA ASN A 268 30.83 -18.18 9.17
C ASN A 268 31.36 -19.60 9.15
N THR A 269 30.95 -20.37 8.16
CA THR A 269 31.43 -21.73 8.01
C THR A 269 32.80 -21.62 7.37
N LYS A 270 33.84 -21.80 8.19
CA LYS A 270 35.22 -21.89 7.69
C LYS A 270 35.42 -23.24 7.01
N PHE A 271 36.10 -23.20 5.87
CA PHE A 271 36.56 -24.38 5.15
C PHE A 271 38.02 -24.19 4.74
N ASP A 272 38.65 -25.25 4.23
CA ASP A 272 40.02 -25.15 3.77
C ASP A 272 40.11 -24.24 2.54
N GLY A 273 40.75 -23.07 2.67
CA GLY A 273 40.87 -22.06 1.62
C GLY A 273 39.83 -20.93 1.64
N GLY A 274 39.00 -20.81 2.68
CA GLY A 274 38.13 -19.64 2.83
C GLY A 274 37.02 -19.74 3.88
N GLU A 275 36.04 -18.83 3.78
CA GLU A 275 34.85 -18.83 4.64
C GLU A 275 33.56 -18.52 3.88
N ILE A 276 32.47 -19.14 4.32
CA ILE A 276 31.11 -18.86 3.86
C ILE A 276 30.46 -17.92 4.86
N VAL A 277 30.03 -16.74 4.40
CA VAL A 277 29.46 -15.67 5.23
C VAL A 277 28.02 -15.37 4.80
N ARG A 278 27.11 -15.36 5.78
CA ARG A 278 25.73 -14.89 5.58
C ARG A 278 25.66 -13.37 5.76
N ASN A 279 25.59 -12.64 4.64
CA ASN A 279 25.43 -11.20 4.66
C ASN A 279 23.93 -10.83 4.62
N LEU A 280 23.35 -10.68 5.81
CA LEU A 280 21.92 -10.35 5.98
C LEU A 280 21.58 -8.96 5.45
N GLU A 281 22.47 -7.98 5.60
CA GLU A 281 22.26 -6.61 5.11
C GLU A 281 22.14 -6.55 3.59
N ALA A 282 22.92 -7.38 2.88
CA ALA A 282 22.88 -7.45 1.42
C ALA A 282 21.84 -8.46 0.88
N ASP A 283 21.17 -9.24 1.75
CA ASP A 283 20.37 -10.41 1.36
C ASP A 283 21.19 -11.40 0.48
N ARG A 284 22.45 -11.67 0.86
CA ARG A 284 23.38 -12.51 0.09
C ARG A 284 24.08 -13.55 0.95
N LEU A 285 24.29 -14.73 0.38
CA LEU A 285 25.31 -15.68 0.84
C LEU A 285 26.60 -15.41 0.08
N GLN A 286 27.70 -15.16 0.80
CA GLN A 286 29.01 -14.82 0.26
C GLN A 286 30.02 -15.92 0.58
N ILE A 287 30.90 -16.21 -0.37
CA ILE A 287 32.03 -17.13 -0.20
C ILE A 287 33.28 -16.30 -0.45
N LEU A 288 34.06 -16.11 0.62
CA LEU A 288 35.35 -15.45 0.58
C LEU A 288 36.41 -16.54 0.50
N PHE A 289 37.35 -16.38 -0.43
CA PHE A 289 38.51 -17.24 -0.54
C PHE A 289 39.75 -16.47 -0.11
N ASP A 290 40.68 -17.15 0.54
CA ASP A 290 41.97 -16.57 0.95
C ASP A 290 42.83 -16.25 -0.28
N GLU A 291 42.77 -17.12 -1.30
CA GLU A 291 43.44 -16.96 -2.58
C GLU A 291 42.46 -17.11 -3.75
N LYS A 292 42.89 -16.77 -4.97
CA LYS A 292 42.05 -16.92 -6.15
C LYS A 292 41.75 -18.41 -6.39
N PRO A 293 40.48 -18.84 -6.35
CA PRO A 293 40.13 -20.24 -6.58
C PRO A 293 40.48 -20.66 -8.03
N ASP A 294 40.77 -21.93 -8.20
CA ASP A 294 41.13 -22.53 -9.49
C ASP A 294 39.97 -22.49 -10.51
N GLU A 295 40.23 -22.94 -11.74
CA GLU A 295 39.22 -22.88 -12.80
C GLU A 295 38.04 -23.84 -12.55
N GLU A 296 38.31 -25.00 -11.98
CA GLU A 296 37.29 -26.02 -11.67
C GLU A 296 36.32 -25.53 -10.59
N THR A 297 36.84 -25.01 -9.47
CA THR A 297 36.04 -24.45 -8.39
C THR A 297 35.22 -23.25 -8.87
N ARG A 298 35.81 -22.38 -9.70
CA ARG A 298 35.08 -21.24 -10.30
C ARG A 298 33.96 -21.69 -11.24
N ALA A 299 34.15 -22.80 -11.97
CA ALA A 299 33.10 -23.38 -12.80
C ALA A 299 31.97 -23.98 -11.94
N ALA A 300 32.31 -24.70 -10.87
CA ALA A 300 31.35 -25.25 -9.91
C ALA A 300 30.53 -24.18 -9.19
N LEU A 301 31.16 -23.06 -8.80
CA LEU A 301 30.46 -21.91 -8.21
C LEU A 301 29.45 -21.30 -9.18
N LYS A 302 29.84 -21.11 -10.45
CA LYS A 302 28.93 -20.58 -11.49
C LYS A 302 27.77 -21.53 -11.76
N SER A 303 28.00 -22.84 -11.83
CA SER A 303 26.94 -23.83 -12.08
C SER A 303 25.94 -23.91 -10.92
N ASN A 304 26.39 -23.64 -9.68
CA ASN A 304 25.54 -23.51 -8.49
C ASN A 304 24.96 -22.09 -8.27
N GLY A 305 25.08 -21.21 -9.27
CA GLY A 305 24.42 -19.90 -9.30
C GLY A 305 25.14 -18.78 -8.53
N PHE A 306 26.39 -18.97 -8.12
CA PHE A 306 27.21 -17.92 -7.53
C PHE A 306 27.80 -17.01 -8.62
N ARG A 307 27.80 -15.71 -8.36
CA ARG A 307 28.42 -14.70 -9.22
C ARG A 307 29.50 -13.94 -8.45
N TRP A 308 30.62 -13.69 -9.10
CA TRP A 308 31.68 -12.87 -8.54
C TRP A 308 31.21 -11.43 -8.34
N SER A 309 31.47 -10.87 -7.16
CA SER A 309 31.19 -9.49 -6.81
C SER A 309 32.49 -8.75 -6.51
N PRO A 310 32.97 -7.88 -7.42
CA PRO A 310 34.18 -7.09 -7.17
C PRO A 310 34.08 -6.18 -5.95
N ARG A 311 32.86 -5.72 -5.61
CA ARG A 311 32.61 -4.83 -4.46
C ARG A 311 32.90 -5.50 -3.12
N TYR A 312 32.60 -6.80 -3.02
CA TYR A 312 32.76 -7.57 -1.78
C TYR A 312 33.93 -8.55 -1.85
N SER A 313 34.66 -8.58 -2.98
CA SER A 313 35.70 -9.58 -3.27
C SER A 313 35.26 -11.02 -2.96
N ALA A 314 34.00 -11.33 -3.27
CA ALA A 314 33.36 -12.58 -2.88
C ALA A 314 32.52 -13.17 -4.00
N TRP A 315 32.41 -14.49 -4.02
CA TRP A 315 31.41 -15.19 -4.80
C TRP A 315 30.09 -15.15 -4.06
N GLN A 316 29.02 -14.64 -4.67
CA GLN A 316 27.77 -14.41 -3.96
C GLN A 316 26.53 -14.86 -4.74
N ARG A 317 25.50 -15.26 -4.01
CA ARG A 317 24.14 -15.53 -4.51
C ARG A 317 23.09 -14.97 -3.56
N GLN A 318 21.84 -14.90 -4.00
CA GLN A 318 20.73 -14.52 -3.12
C GLN A 318 20.62 -15.50 -1.95
N LEU A 319 20.41 -14.95 -0.75
CA LEU A 319 20.24 -15.73 0.47
C LEU A 319 18.86 -16.40 0.44
N THR A 320 18.83 -17.62 -0.11
CA THR A 320 17.65 -18.47 -0.15
C THR A 320 17.83 -19.67 0.79
N PRO A 321 16.76 -20.40 1.17
CA PRO A 321 16.89 -21.59 2.03
C PRO A 321 17.87 -22.66 1.49
N ASN A 322 18.07 -22.70 0.16
CA ASN A 322 18.99 -23.63 -0.51
C ASN A 322 20.40 -23.03 -0.76
N ALA A 323 20.64 -21.77 -0.38
CA ALA A 323 21.91 -21.11 -0.72
C ALA A 323 23.11 -21.79 -0.05
N GLU A 324 22.98 -22.24 1.20
CA GLU A 324 24.07 -22.93 1.91
C GLU A 324 24.36 -24.31 1.37
N GLN A 325 23.32 -25.10 1.05
CA GLN A 325 23.52 -26.41 0.43
C GLN A 325 24.19 -26.27 -0.93
N ALA A 326 23.83 -25.24 -1.71
CA ALA A 326 24.51 -24.93 -2.96
C ALA A 326 25.97 -24.51 -2.76
N ALA A 327 26.30 -23.79 -1.67
CA ALA A 327 27.68 -23.48 -1.33
C ALA A 327 28.48 -24.75 -0.99
N ARG A 328 27.93 -25.61 -0.12
CA ARG A 328 28.55 -26.88 0.27
C ARG A 328 28.81 -27.78 -0.94
N ARG A 329 27.82 -27.93 -1.83
CA ARG A 329 27.95 -28.69 -3.08
C ARG A 329 29.00 -28.10 -4.02
N ALA A 330 29.06 -26.78 -4.15
CA ALA A 330 30.04 -26.12 -5.01
C ALA A 330 31.48 -26.26 -4.50
N LEU A 331 31.65 -26.39 -3.19
CA LEU A 331 32.93 -26.51 -2.49
C LEU A 331 33.31 -27.97 -2.15
N GLY A 332 32.44 -28.95 -2.44
CA GLY A 332 32.67 -30.35 -2.10
C GLY A 332 32.64 -30.66 -0.60
N LEU A 333 31.90 -29.88 0.19
CA LEU A 333 31.83 -29.97 1.67
C LEU A 333 30.64 -30.83 2.17
N ASP A 334 30.15 -31.77 1.36
CA ASP A 334 29.00 -32.62 1.68
C ASP A 334 29.34 -33.74 2.69
#